data_AF-A0A7K4IJZ4-F1
#
_entry.id   AF-A0A7K4IJZ4-F1
#
_cell.length_a   1.000
_cell.length_b   1.000
_cell.length_c   1.000
_cell.angle_alpha   90.00
_cell.angle_beta   90.00
_cell.angle_gamma   90.00
#
_symmetry.space_group_name_H-M   'P 1'
#
loop_
_entity.id
_entity.type
_entity.pdbx_description
1 polymer ?
#
loop_
_entity_poly.entity_id
_entity_poly.type
_entity_poly.pdbx_seq_one_letter_code
_entity_poly.pdbx_strand_id
1 'polypeptide(L)'
;MTKRQFVIDDGKERIAVEGHEHRNVAIKYLMKRRRSLLTTRDSQRVEELYAQLPSKVKIIGKQVTKTYDVRWERIGTQEFSGARFVFTIQELP
;
A
#
# COMPACT_ATOMS: atom_id res chain seq x y z
N MET A 1 -22.46 0.25 6.66
CA MET A 1 -21.58 1.38 6.27
C MET A 1 -21.59 1.54 4.76
N THR A 2 -21.90 2.72 4.23
CA THR A 2 -21.95 2.98 2.78
C THR A 2 -20.52 3.10 2.21
N LYS A 3 -20.30 2.63 0.98
CA LYS A 3 -19.04 2.88 0.26
C LYS A 3 -18.95 4.36 -0.11
N ARG A 4 -17.74 4.91 -0.10
CA ARG A 4 -17.38 6.28 -0.46
C ARG A 4 -16.32 6.22 -1.54
N GLN A 5 -16.29 7.24 -2.41
CA GLN A 5 -15.24 7.41 -3.39
C GLN A 5 -14.00 8.02 -2.74
N PHE A 6 -12.85 7.45 -3.09
CA PHE A 6 -11.53 7.92 -2.71
C PHE A 6 -10.62 7.95 -3.94
N VAL A 7 -9.58 8.75 -3.88
CA VAL A 7 -8.46 8.73 -4.80
C VAL A 7 -7.21 8.35 -4.01
N ILE A 8 -6.54 7.29 -4.45
CA ILE A 8 -5.20 6.92 -3.98
C ILE A 8 -4.20 7.70 -4.82
N ASP A 9 -3.30 8.44 -4.17
CA ASP A 9 -2.17 9.12 -4.78
C ASP A 9 -0.89 8.60 -4.13
N ASP A 10 -0.04 7.91 -4.89
CA ASP A 10 1.22 7.34 -4.41
C ASP A 10 2.46 8.12 -4.89
N GLY A 11 2.24 9.32 -5.44
CA GLY A 11 3.27 10.18 -6.01
C GLY A 11 3.65 9.85 -7.45
N LYS A 12 3.29 8.67 -7.98
CA LYS A 12 3.51 8.28 -9.38
C LYS A 12 2.20 8.25 -10.16
N GLU A 13 1.13 7.77 -9.53
CA GLU A 13 -0.18 7.65 -10.16
C GLU A 13 -1.33 8.03 -9.21
N ARG A 14 -2.49 8.28 -9.82
CA ARG A 14 -3.74 8.57 -9.13
C ARG A 14 -4.81 7.58 -9.54
N ILE A 15 -5.38 6.87 -8.55
CA ILE A 15 -6.31 5.77 -8.78
C ILE A 15 -7.62 6.05 -8.04
N ALA A 16 -8.72 6.17 -8.78
CA ALA A 16 -10.05 6.30 -8.20
C ALA A 16 -10.57 4.94 -7.73
N VAL A 17 -11.04 4.86 -6.49
CA VAL A 17 -11.49 3.61 -5.86
C VAL A 17 -12.66 3.85 -4.91
N GLU A 18 -13.43 2.79 -4.67
CA GLU A 18 -14.49 2.80 -3.66
C GLU A 18 -14.07 2.04 -2.39
N GLY A 19 -14.39 2.60 -1.23
CA GLY A 19 -14.10 1.97 0.05
C GLY A 19 -14.96 2.50 1.18
N HIS A 20 -14.88 1.88 2.35
CA HIS A 20 -15.60 2.35 3.53
C HIS A 20 -14.78 3.36 4.34
N GLU A 21 -13.51 3.02 4.61
CA GLU A 21 -12.58 3.84 5.38
C GLU A 21 -11.28 4.07 4.60
N HIS A 22 -10.71 5.27 4.74
CA HIS A 22 -9.48 5.66 4.05
C HIS A 22 -8.30 4.73 4.36
N ARG A 23 -8.14 4.31 5.63
CA ARG A 23 -7.08 3.37 6.04
C ARG A 23 -7.23 2.01 5.37
N ASN A 24 -8.45 1.48 5.28
CA ASN A 24 -8.72 0.21 4.61
C ASN A 24 -8.45 0.29 3.10
N VAL A 25 -8.71 1.45 2.48
CA VAL A 25 -8.34 1.70 1.07
C VAL A 25 -6.82 1.64 0.89
N ALA A 26 -6.05 2.32 1.75
CA ALA A 26 -4.58 2.27 1.73
C ALA A 26 -4.06 0.83 1.90
N ILE A 27 -4.55 0.10 2.91
CA ILE A 27 -4.13 -1.28 3.16
C ILE A 27 -4.44 -2.18 1.96
N LYS A 28 -5.64 -2.10 1.39
CA LYS A 28 -6.02 -2.91 0.21
C LYS A 28 -5.12 -2.64 -0.99
N TYR A 29 -4.78 -1.37 -1.22
CA TYR A 29 -3.85 -0.98 -2.27
C TYR A 29 -2.46 -1.60 -2.06
N LEU A 30 -1.90 -1.47 -0.86
CA LEU A 30 -0.58 -2.03 -0.52
C LEU A 30 -0.58 -3.56 -0.57
N MET A 31 -1.66 -4.22 -0.11
CA MET A 31 -1.82 -5.68 -0.24
C MET A 31 -1.84 -6.13 -1.70
N LYS A 32 -2.39 -5.35 -2.62
CA LYS A 32 -2.34 -5.64 -4.07
C LYS A 32 -0.90 -5.59 -4.59
N ARG A 33 -0.13 -4.56 -4.21
CA ARG A 33 1.31 -4.44 -4.56
C ARG A 33 2.13 -5.60 -3.99
N ARG A 34 1.91 -5.96 -2.72
CA ARG A 34 2.51 -7.13 -2.07
C ARG A 34 2.20 -8.41 -2.84
N ARG A 35 0.96 -8.60 -3.27
CA ARG A 35 0.55 -9.79 -4.03
C ARG A 35 1.32 -9.91 -5.34
N SER A 36 1.51 -8.82 -6.07
CA SER A 36 2.30 -8.82 -7.31
C SER A 36 3.74 -9.30 -7.08
N LEU A 37 4.38 -8.89 -5.98
CA LEU A 37 5.71 -9.39 -5.61
C LEU A 37 5.70 -10.89 -5.32
N LEU A 38 4.74 -11.36 -4.54
CA LEU A 38 4.64 -12.78 -4.15
C LEU A 38 4.35 -13.70 -5.34
N THR A 39 3.58 -13.24 -6.32
CA THR A 39 3.22 -14.03 -7.50
C THR A 39 4.27 -14.03 -8.60
N THR A 40 5.23 -13.09 -8.55
CA THR A 40 6.29 -12.99 -9.56
C THR A 40 7.37 -14.01 -9.26
N ARG A 41 7.66 -14.88 -10.24
CA ARG A 41 8.69 -15.93 -10.12
C ARG A 41 10.07 -15.44 -10.52
N ASP A 42 10.13 -14.52 -11.47
CA ASP A 42 11.37 -13.94 -11.97
C ASP A 42 12.01 -13.04 -10.91
N SER A 43 13.27 -13.33 -10.56
CA SER A 43 13.99 -12.64 -9.48
C SER A 43 14.30 -11.19 -9.84
N GLN A 44 14.73 -10.91 -11.06
CA GLN A 44 15.04 -9.54 -11.50
C GLN A 44 13.79 -8.67 -11.47
N ARG A 45 12.66 -9.20 -11.94
CA ARG A 45 11.38 -8.50 -11.93
C ARG A 45 10.86 -8.24 -10.51
N VAL A 46 11.10 -9.16 -9.58
CA VAL A 46 10.80 -8.95 -8.15
C VAL A 46 11.59 -7.76 -7.60
N GLU A 47 12.88 -7.65 -7.92
CA GLU A 47 13.70 -6.51 -7.49
C GLU A 47 13.20 -5.18 -8.07
N GLU A 48 12.87 -5.15 -9.35
CA GLU A 48 12.30 -3.98 -10.00
C GLU A 48 10.98 -3.55 -9.37
N LEU A 49 10.08 -4.49 -9.11
CA LEU A 49 8.79 -4.23 -8.48
C LEU A 49 8.97 -3.76 -7.03
N TYR A 50 9.94 -4.33 -6.31
CA TYR A 50 10.22 -3.96 -4.93
C TYR A 50 10.75 -2.53 -4.84
N ALA A 51 11.68 -2.15 -5.72
CA ALA A 51 12.20 -0.79 -5.83
C ALA A 51 11.12 0.25 -6.21
N GLN A 52 10.05 -0.19 -6.88
CA GLN A 52 8.94 0.67 -7.28
C GLN A 52 7.86 0.85 -6.23
N LEU A 53 7.89 0.08 -5.14
CA LEU A 53 6.89 0.14 -4.08
C LEU A 53 6.80 1.56 -3.48
N PRO A 54 5.58 2.02 -3.17
CA PRO A 54 5.40 3.34 -2.59
C PRO A 54 5.86 3.33 -1.13
N SER A 55 6.69 4.31 -0.76
CA SER A 55 7.03 4.62 0.63
C SER A 55 6.02 5.57 1.27
N LYS A 56 5.15 6.19 0.48
CA LYS A 56 4.11 7.11 0.96
C LYS A 56 2.85 6.96 0.11
N VAL A 57 1.70 6.99 0.75
CA VAL A 57 0.39 6.93 0.06
C VAL A 57 -0.55 7.96 0.67
N LYS A 58 -1.13 8.80 -0.17
CA LYS A 58 -2.17 9.76 0.20
C LYS A 58 -3.53 9.25 -0.26
N ILE A 59 -4.50 9.26 0.65
CA ILE A 59 -5.89 8.88 0.38
C ILE A 59 -6.76 10.13 0.47
N ILE A 60 -7.34 10.53 -0.66
CA ILE A 60 -8.12 11.75 -0.82
C ILE A 60 -9.58 11.35 -1.00
N GLY A 61 -10.43 11.66 -0.02
CA GLY A 61 -11.88 11.55 -0.09
C GLY A 61 -12.53 12.93 -0.04
N LYS A 62 -13.85 12.98 -0.21
CA LYS A 62 -14.62 14.24 -0.30
C LYS A 62 -14.40 15.21 0.88
N GLN A 63 -14.23 14.69 2.09
CA GLN A 63 -14.06 15.49 3.33
C GLN A 63 -12.83 15.08 4.14
N VAL A 64 -12.01 14.16 3.62
CA VAL A 64 -10.89 13.59 4.37
C VAL A 64 -9.71 13.41 3.45
N THR A 65 -8.55 13.94 3.83
CA THR A 65 -7.29 13.64 3.17
C THR A 65 -6.32 13.14 4.23
N LYS A 66 -5.87 11.90 4.08
CA LYS A 66 -4.91 11.28 5.00
C LYS A 66 -3.69 10.80 4.25
N THR A 67 -2.53 10.99 4.85
CA THR A 67 -1.26 10.54 4.27
C THR A 67 -0.68 9.47 5.19
N TYR A 68 -0.19 8.39 4.58
CA TYR A 68 0.43 7.28 5.26
C TYR A 68 1.88 7.16 4.83
N ASP A 69 2.78 7.08 5.81
CA ASP A 69 4.13 6.57 5.61
C ASP A 69 4.06 5.04 5.57
N VAL A 70 4.76 4.43 4.61
CA VAL A 70 4.75 2.99 4.35
C VAL A 70 6.16 2.47 4.42
N ARG A 71 6.40 1.49 5.29
CA ARG A 71 7.68 0.82 5.43
C ARG A 71 7.56 -0.62 4.97
N TRP A 72 8.38 -0.99 4.01
CA TRP A 72 8.41 -2.34 3.45
C TRP A 72 9.60 -3.12 3.99
N GLU A 73 9.37 -4.38 4.32
CA GLU A 73 10.42 -5.32 4.72
C GLU A 73 10.38 -6.54 3.80
N ARG A 74 11.55 -6.98 3.32
CA ARG A 74 11.65 -8.16 2.46
C ARG A 74 11.22 -9.43 3.19
N ILE A 75 11.58 -9.53 4.45
CA ILE A 75 11.23 -10.61 5.36
C ILE A 75 10.79 -9.93 6.66
N GLY A 76 9.58 -10.22 7.12
CA GLY A 76 9.09 -9.70 8.38
C GLY A 76 9.93 -10.22 9.54
N THR A 77 10.21 -9.33 10.49
CA THR A 77 11.05 -9.61 11.66
C THR A 77 10.29 -9.59 12.99
N GLN A 78 9.07 -9.03 13.01
CA GLN A 78 8.23 -8.85 14.20
C GLN A 78 6.96 -9.73 14.16
N GLU A 79 5.77 -9.11 14.25
CA GLU A 79 4.46 -9.79 14.21
C GLU A 79 4.28 -10.71 12.99
N PHE A 80 4.99 -10.41 11.90
CA PHE A 80 4.97 -11.18 10.65
C PHE A 80 6.27 -11.94 10.39
N SER A 81 6.92 -12.46 11.43
CA SER A 81 8.20 -13.17 11.32
C SER A 81 8.19 -14.24 10.22
N GLY A 82 9.15 -14.18 9.30
CA GLY A 82 9.31 -15.11 8.19
C GLY A 82 8.40 -14.85 6.98
N ALA A 83 7.41 -13.96 7.07
CA ALA A 83 6.58 -13.61 5.94
C ALA A 83 7.32 -12.68 4.96
N ARG A 84 7.15 -12.91 3.65
CA ARG A 84 7.81 -12.10 2.61
C ARG A 84 7.05 -10.81 2.29
N PHE A 85 7.81 -9.77 1.96
CA PHE A 85 7.33 -8.47 1.49
C PHE A 85 6.25 -7.87 2.40
N VAL A 86 6.49 -7.89 3.71
CA VAL A 86 5.54 -7.32 4.67
C VAL A 86 5.66 -5.80 4.66
N PHE A 87 4.64 -5.13 5.17
CA PHE A 87 4.65 -3.69 5.30
C PHE A 87 3.92 -3.23 6.55
N THR A 88 4.35 -2.08 7.06
CA THR A 88 3.66 -1.32 8.09
C THR A 88 3.24 0.03 7.54
N ILE A 89 2.16 0.59 8.08
CA ILE A 89 1.71 1.94 7.74
C ILE A 89 1.54 2.78 9.00
N GLN A 90 1.98 4.04 8.92
CA GLN A 90 1.79 5.04 9.96
C GLN A 90 1.08 6.25 9.37
N GLU A 91 -0.01 6.69 10.02
CA GLU A 91 -0.68 7.93 9.62
C GLU A 91 0.20 9.12 9.98
N LEU A 92 0.41 10.01 9.00
CA LEU A 92 1.12 11.26 9.22
C LEU A 92 0.14 12.33 9.75
N PRO A 93 0.61 13.24 10.65
CA PRO A 93 -0.20 14.33 11.19
C PRO A 93 -0.82 15.22 10.12
#